data_AF-I5BZA4-F1
#
_entry.id   AF-I5BZA4-F1
#
_cell.length_a   1.000
_cell.length_b   1.000
_cell.length_c   1.000
_cell.angle_alpha   90.00
_cell.angle_beta   90.00
_cell.angle_gamma   90.00
#
_symmetry.space_group_name_H-M   'P 1'
#
loop_
_entity.id
_entity.type
_entity.pdbx_description
1 polymer ?
#
loop_
_entity_poly.entity_id
_entity_poly.type
_entity_poly.pdbx_seq_one_letter_code
_entity_poly.pdbx_strand_id
1 'polypeptide(L)'
;MLHRRLSPVAEERVGEVCECVLDIVAALFNVSGRELRETRRSSTSVTRVRQIGMYAAHVVLGLNMTEVGRGFGRDRTTVQYACHIIEDMRDDEEFDRIVLMTERITAAAFRNMELR
;
A
#
# COMPACT_ATOMS: atom_id res chain seq x y z
N MET A 1 20.15 11.24 9.48
CA MET A 1 18.75 11.01 9.09
C MET A 1 17.92 10.87 10.36
N LEU A 2 17.13 11.89 10.70
CA LEU A 2 16.25 11.88 11.88
C LEU A 2 15.08 10.92 11.61
N HIS A 3 15.02 9.79 12.32
CA HIS A 3 13.79 9.00 12.38
C HIS A 3 12.75 9.83 13.13
N ARG A 4 11.81 10.43 12.40
CA ARG A 4 10.62 11.06 12.96
C ARG A 4 9.86 9.98 13.75
N ARG A 5 9.96 10.02 15.08
CA ARG A 5 9.14 9.16 15.95
C ARG A 5 7.70 9.66 15.87
N LEU A 6 6.79 8.79 15.44
CA LEU A 6 5.36 9.05 15.46
C LEU A 6 4.84 8.88 16.89
N SER A 7 3.82 9.65 17.27
CA SER A 7 3.07 9.40 18.50
C SER A 7 2.24 8.12 18.36
N PRO A 8 1.93 7.39 19.45
CA PRO A 8 1.13 6.15 19.39
C PRO A 8 -0.19 6.27 18.62
N VAL A 9 -0.91 7.39 18.80
CA VAL A 9 -2.16 7.69 18.07
C VAL A 9 -1.95 7.82 16.57
N ALA A 10 -0.81 8.37 16.15
CA ALA A 10 -0.47 8.48 14.73
C ALA A 10 -0.06 7.13 14.14
N GLU A 11 0.59 6.26 14.93
CA GLU A 11 0.92 4.90 14.51
C GLU A 11 -0.34 4.04 14.33
N GLU A 12 -1.30 4.15 15.24
CA GLU A 12 -2.61 3.48 15.14
C GLU A 12 -3.37 3.92 13.87
N ARG A 13 -3.47 5.23 13.64
CA ARG A 13 -4.10 5.78 12.41
C ARG A 13 -3.41 5.28 11.13
N VAL A 14 -2.08 5.22 11.11
CA VAL A 14 -1.33 4.69 9.95
C VAL A 14 -1.64 3.20 9.73
N GLY A 15 -1.74 2.42 10.81
CA GLY A 15 -2.15 1.02 10.76
C GLY A 15 -3.54 0.85 10.16
N GLU A 16 -4.53 1.58 10.66
CA GLU A 16 -5.92 1.55 10.15
C GLU A 16 -5.99 1.92 8.67
N VAL A 17 -5.26 2.96 8.26
CA VAL A 17 -5.19 3.37 6.84
C VAL A 17 -4.61 2.27 5.97
N CYS A 18 -3.53 1.61 6.41
CA CYS A 18 -2.92 0.51 5.64
C CYS A 18 -3.83 -0.71 5.56
N GLU A 19 -4.58 -1.03 6.62
CA GLU A 19 -5.61 -2.08 6.61
C GLU A 19 -6.72 -1.76 5.61
N CYS A 20 -7.21 -0.53 5.56
CA CYS A 20 -8.18 -0.11 4.55
C CYS A 20 -7.62 -0.24 3.12
N VAL A 21 -6.35 0.10 2.89
CA VAL A 21 -5.70 -0.10 1.58
C VAL A 21 -5.62 -1.59 1.23
N LEU A 22 -5.27 -2.45 2.19
CA LEU A 22 -5.25 -3.91 2.00
C LEU A 22 -6.62 -4.45 1.61
N ASP A 23 -7.70 -3.95 2.22
CA ASP A 23 -9.07 -4.35 1.89
C ASP A 23 -9.50 -3.87 0.50
N ILE A 24 -9.13 -2.64 0.12
CA ILE A 24 -9.36 -2.11 -1.22
C ILE A 24 -8.70 -3.02 -2.26
N VAL A 25 -7.40 -3.32 -2.12
CA VAL A 25 -6.71 -4.14 -3.11
C VAL A 25 -7.15 -5.61 -3.07
N ALA A 26 -7.53 -6.15 -1.90
CA ALA A 26 -8.13 -7.48 -1.83
C ALA A 26 -9.41 -7.56 -2.69
N ALA A 27 -10.28 -6.56 -2.57
CA ALA A 27 -11.53 -6.49 -3.31
C ALA A 27 -11.32 -6.25 -4.81
N LEU A 28 -10.43 -5.32 -5.19
CA LEU A 28 -10.18 -4.99 -6.60
C LEU A 28 -9.59 -6.16 -7.39
N PHE A 29 -8.70 -6.92 -6.78
CA PHE A 29 -7.99 -8.00 -7.44
C PHE A 29 -8.57 -9.39 -7.15
N ASN A 30 -9.67 -9.46 -6.39
CA ASN A 30 -10.31 -10.69 -5.96
C ASN A 30 -9.31 -11.70 -5.35
N VAL A 31 -8.47 -11.20 -4.44
CA VAL A 31 -7.49 -12.01 -3.71
C VAL A 31 -7.84 -12.09 -2.23
N SER A 32 -7.38 -13.14 -1.56
CA SER A 32 -7.61 -13.30 -0.13
C SER A 32 -6.91 -12.21 0.67
N GLY A 33 -7.69 -11.41 1.40
CA GLY A 33 -7.16 -10.42 2.34
C GLY A 33 -6.27 -11.04 3.42
N ARG A 34 -6.51 -12.32 3.77
CA ARG A 34 -5.63 -13.08 4.66
C ARG A 34 -4.27 -13.31 4.02
N GLU A 35 -4.23 -13.78 2.78
CA GLU A 35 -2.96 -14.04 2.08
C GLU A 35 -2.16 -12.75 1.87
N LEU A 36 -2.83 -11.62 1.63
CA LEU A 36 -2.18 -10.31 1.55
C LEU A 36 -1.49 -9.92 2.87
N ARG A 37 -2.07 -10.26 4.03
CA ARG A 37 -1.50 -9.96 5.35
C ARG A 37 -0.43 -10.96 5.80
N GLU A 38 -0.37 -12.14 5.19
CA GLU A 38 0.62 -13.14 5.55
C GLU A 38 2.06 -12.69 5.22
N THR A 39 2.96 -12.83 6.18
CA THR A 39 4.38 -12.44 6.05
C THR A 39 5.21 -13.45 5.25
N ARG A 40 4.73 -14.69 5.08
CA ARG A 40 5.40 -15.76 4.33
C ARG A 40 5.34 -15.52 2.82
N ARG A 41 6.09 -16.31 2.05
CA ARG A 41 6.03 -16.29 0.58
C ARG A 41 4.62 -16.70 0.13
N SER A 42 3.90 -15.75 -0.46
CA SER A 42 2.63 -15.98 -1.15
C SER A 42 2.89 -16.27 -2.64
N SER A 43 1.85 -16.57 -3.40
CA SER A 43 1.94 -16.61 -4.86
C SER A 43 2.46 -15.29 -5.44
N THR A 44 3.01 -15.34 -6.65
CA THR A 44 3.49 -14.14 -7.36
C THR A 44 2.37 -13.12 -7.55
N SER A 45 1.13 -13.57 -7.81
CA SER A 45 -0.04 -12.70 -7.96
C SER A 45 -0.39 -11.95 -6.67
N VAL A 46 -0.48 -12.65 -5.53
CA VAL A 46 -0.73 -12.02 -4.22
C VAL A 46 0.39 -11.05 -3.86
N THR A 47 1.63 -11.40 -4.16
CA THR A 47 2.78 -10.52 -3.96
C THR A 47 2.66 -9.23 -4.78
N ARG A 48 2.26 -9.34 -6.06
CA ARG A 48 2.03 -8.17 -6.93
C ARG A 48 0.96 -7.25 -6.37
N VAL A 49 -0.19 -7.81 -5.96
CA VAL A 49 -1.30 -7.02 -5.40
C VAL A 49 -0.87 -6.28 -4.14
N ARG A 50 -0.09 -6.94 -3.27
CA ARG A 50 0.48 -6.30 -2.08
C ARG A 50 1.42 -5.14 -2.43
N GLN A 51 2.27 -5.31 -3.46
CA GLN A 51 3.16 -4.25 -3.93
C GLN A 51 2.38 -3.04 -4.47
N ILE A 52 1.30 -3.28 -5.22
CA ILE A 52 0.38 -2.23 -5.68
C ILE A 52 -0.22 -1.49 -4.48
N GLY A 53 -0.67 -2.21 -3.45
CA GLY A 53 -1.20 -1.60 -2.22
C GLY A 53 -0.17 -0.73 -1.49
N MET A 54 1.07 -1.21 -1.34
CA MET A 54 2.16 -0.43 -0.74
C MET A 54 2.47 0.84 -1.54
N TYR A 55 2.50 0.72 -2.87
CA TYR A 55 2.72 1.83 -3.78
C TYR A 55 1.62 2.87 -3.65
N ALA A 56 0.34 2.47 -3.72
CA ALA A 56 -0.80 3.36 -3.57
C ALA A 56 -0.81 4.08 -2.20
N ALA A 57 -0.51 3.37 -1.12
CA ALA A 57 -0.38 3.97 0.22
C ALA A 57 0.73 5.04 0.25
N HIS A 58 1.84 4.82 -0.45
CA HIS A 58 2.93 5.79 -0.54
C HIS A 58 2.56 7.00 -1.41
N VAL A 59 2.13 6.78 -2.65
CA VAL A 59 1.98 7.86 -3.65
C VAL A 59 0.66 8.62 -3.53
N VAL A 60 -0.42 7.95 -3.10
CA VAL A 60 -1.75 8.58 -2.99
C VAL A 60 -1.96 9.18 -1.61
N LEU A 61 -1.55 8.48 -0.55
CA LEU A 61 -1.82 8.90 0.83
C LEU A 61 -0.64 9.63 1.48
N GLY A 62 0.49 9.74 0.78
CA GLY A 62 1.67 10.46 1.25
C GLY A 62 2.40 9.80 2.43
N LEU A 63 2.07 8.54 2.76
CA LEU A 63 2.75 7.80 3.80
C LEU A 63 4.20 7.54 3.38
N ASN A 64 5.16 7.76 4.28
CA ASN A 64 6.55 7.44 3.98
C ASN A 64 6.77 5.91 4.01
N MET A 65 7.84 5.43 3.38
CA MET A 65 8.12 3.99 3.27
C MET A 65 8.23 3.26 4.63
N THR A 66 8.59 3.96 5.70
CA THR A 66 8.64 3.38 7.05
C THR A 66 7.24 3.20 7.63
N GLU A 67 6.35 4.17 7.43
CA GLU A 67 4.93 4.10 7.80
C GLU A 67 4.23 2.97 7.06
N VAL A 68 4.38 2.92 5.74
CA VAL A 68 3.83 1.84 4.90
C VAL A 68 4.40 0.49 5.33
N GLY A 69 5.71 0.40 5.58
CA GLY A 69 6.35 -0.83 6.04
C GLY A 69 5.70 -1.34 7.32
N ARG A 70 5.56 -0.48 8.32
CA ARG A 70 4.90 -0.84 9.59
C ARG A 70 3.46 -1.28 9.40
N GLY A 71 2.66 -0.52 8.65
CA GLY A 71 1.24 -0.85 8.41
C GLY A 71 1.04 -2.16 7.63
N PHE A 72 1.97 -2.52 6.75
CA PHE A 72 1.93 -3.78 6.00
C PHE A 72 2.72 -4.92 6.66
N GLY A 73 3.31 -4.70 7.85
CA GLY A 73 4.14 -5.68 8.53
C GLY A 73 5.43 -6.06 7.78
N ARG A 74 6.02 -5.11 7.04
CA ARG A 74 7.22 -5.28 6.21
C ARG A 74 8.34 -4.29 6.57
N ASP A 75 9.55 -4.64 6.16
CA ASP A 75 10.69 -3.72 6.25
C ASP A 75 10.55 -2.57 5.24
N ARG A 76 11.06 -1.38 5.62
CA ARG A 76 11.09 -0.20 4.75
C ARG A 76 11.71 -0.50 3.37
N THR A 77 12.74 -1.33 3.30
CA THR A 77 13.39 -1.73 2.05
C THR A 77 12.49 -2.59 1.16
N THR A 78 11.56 -3.35 1.75
CA THR A 78 10.54 -4.11 0.99
C THR A 78 9.57 -3.15 0.31
N VAL A 79 9.17 -2.07 0.98
CA VAL A 79 8.31 -1.03 0.39
C VAL A 79 9.05 -0.28 -0.71
N GLN A 80 10.32 0.08 -0.46
CA GLN A 80 11.17 0.71 -1.48
C GLN A 80 11.28 -0.16 -2.73
N TYR A 81 11.55 -1.46 -2.55
CA TYR A 81 11.58 -2.43 -3.64
C TYR A 81 10.23 -2.53 -4.36
N ALA A 82 9.13 -2.59 -3.62
CA ALA A 82 7.79 -2.60 -4.19
C ALA A 82 7.54 -1.36 -5.07
N CYS A 83 7.88 -0.16 -4.59
CA CYS A 83 7.68 1.07 -5.36
C CYS A 83 8.49 1.06 -6.66
N HIS A 84 9.78 0.71 -6.62
CA HIS A 84 10.59 0.58 -7.84
C HIS A 84 9.99 -0.41 -8.83
N ILE A 85 9.60 -1.58 -8.35
CA ILE A 85 9.02 -2.62 -9.19
C ILE A 85 7.68 -2.18 -9.82
N ILE A 86 6.86 -1.41 -9.10
CA ILE A 86 5.61 -0.89 -9.68
C ILE A 86 5.94 0.17 -10.73
N GLU A 87 6.81 1.14 -10.44
CA GLU A 87 7.21 2.16 -11.42
C GLU A 87 7.81 1.55 -12.70
N ASP A 88 8.72 0.58 -12.57
CA ASP A 88 9.32 -0.10 -13.72
C ASP A 88 8.27 -0.83 -14.60
N MET A 89 7.16 -1.28 -14.00
CA MET A 89 6.09 -1.96 -14.73
C MET A 89 5.07 -1.01 -15.35
N ARG A 90 5.04 0.27 -14.94
CA ARG A 90 4.11 1.26 -15.51
C ARG A 90 4.47 1.65 -16.95
N ASP A 91 5.61 1.20 -17.47
CA ASP A 91 5.93 1.26 -18.89
C ASP A 91 4.98 0.39 -19.75
N ASP A 92 4.32 -0.60 -19.15
CA ASP A 92 3.24 -1.37 -19.78
C ASP A 92 1.89 -0.66 -19.58
N GLU A 93 1.23 -0.27 -20.69
CA GLU A 93 0.00 0.51 -20.64
C GLU A 93 -1.17 -0.22 -19.96
N GLU A 94 -1.24 -1.55 -20.06
CA GLU A 94 -2.30 -2.31 -19.41
C GLU A 94 -2.11 -2.32 -17.89
N PHE A 95 -0.87 -2.54 -17.45
CA PHE A 95 -0.50 -2.45 -16.05
C PHE A 95 -0.68 -1.04 -15.49
N ASP A 96 -0.27 -0.01 -16.22
CA ASP A 96 -0.45 1.39 -15.80
C ASP A 96 -1.93 1.73 -15.57
N ARG A 97 -2.84 1.28 -16.45
CA ARG A 97 -4.28 1.45 -16.26
C ARG A 97 -4.80 0.79 -14.97
N ILE A 98 -4.26 -0.36 -14.61
CA ILE A 98 -4.59 -1.07 -13.36
C ILE A 98 -4.11 -0.27 -12.14
N VAL A 99 -2.88 0.25 -12.18
CA VAL A 99 -2.33 1.07 -11.09
C VAL A 99 -3.12 2.36 -10.95
N LEU A 100 -3.37 3.08 -12.05
CA LEU A 100 -4.20 4.29 -12.08
C LEU A 100 -5.61 4.07 -11.53
N MET A 101 -6.24 2.93 -11.84
CA MET A 101 -7.55 2.57 -11.26
C MET A 101 -7.44 2.43 -9.74
N THR A 102 -6.41 1.72 -9.26
CA THR A 102 -6.19 1.51 -7.83
C THR A 102 -5.91 2.82 -7.10
N GLU A 103 -5.08 3.70 -7.69
CA GLU A 103 -4.80 5.04 -7.16
C GLU A 103 -6.08 5.87 -7.04
N ARG A 104 -6.92 5.89 -8.09
CA ARG A 104 -8.19 6.64 -8.11
C ARG A 104 -9.16 6.15 -7.05
N ILE A 105 -9.29 4.83 -6.88
CA ILE A 105 -10.19 4.23 -5.89
C ILE A 105 -9.69 4.52 -4.47
N THR A 106 -8.37 4.43 -4.26
CA THR A 106 -7.73 4.82 -3.01
C THR A 106 -8.01 6.30 -2.72
N ALA A 107 -7.71 7.20 -3.64
CA ALA A 107 -7.96 8.64 -3.47
C ALA A 107 -9.44 8.95 -3.18
N ALA A 108 -10.38 8.24 -3.81
CA ALA A 108 -11.80 8.39 -3.56
C ALA A 108 -12.21 7.90 -2.16
N ALA A 109 -11.71 6.74 -1.73
CA ALA A 109 -12.00 6.15 -0.42
C ALA A 109 -11.51 7.04 0.74
N PHE A 110 -10.37 7.71 0.56
CA PHE A 110 -9.74 8.54 1.58
C PHE A 110 -10.01 10.05 1.44
N ARG A 111 -10.83 10.46 0.44
CA ARG A 111 -11.11 11.89 0.15
C ARG A 111 -11.63 12.69 1.35
N ASN A 112 -12.32 12.03 2.27
CA ASN A 112 -12.93 12.65 3.45
C ASN A 112 -12.13 12.43 4.76
N MET A 113 -10.91 11.87 4.69
CA MET A 113 -10.11 11.66 5.90
C MET A 113 -9.52 12.94 6.51
N GLU A 114 -9.70 14.11 5.89
CA GLU A 114 -9.50 15.42 6.54
C GLU A 114 -10.76 15.88 7.28
N LEU A 115 -11.10 15.26 8.41
CA LEU A 115 -11.89 15.90 9.48
C LEU A 115 -11.57 15.21 10.83
N ARG A 116 -10.39 15.49 11.38
CA ARG A 116 -10.04 15.72 12.81
C ARG A 116 -8.54 15.52 13.08
#